data_AF-A0A7V6WI77-F1
#
_entry.id   AF-A0A7V6WI77-F1
#
_cell.length_a   1.000
_cell.length_b   1.000
_cell.length_c   1.000
_cell.angle_alpha   90.00
_cell.angle_beta   90.00
_cell.angle_gamma   90.00
#
_symmetry.space_group_name_H-M   'P 1'
#
loop_
_entity.id
_entity.type
_entity.pdbx_description
1 polymer ?
#
loop_
_entity_poly.entity_id
_entity_poly.type
_entity_poly.pdbx_seq_one_letter_code
_entity_poly.pdbx_strand_id
1 'polypeptide(L)'
;MEKSPAGVLLMAFGGPENEAAVEPFLSQLIGGRGYSPELLAQVKERYRLIGGGSPLPGIVGEQARALEKELENKGGFFRVLAGMRYTHPTIGEALHLF
;
A
#
# COMPACT_ATOMS: atom_id res chain seq x y z
N MET A 1 0.90 -35.00 -3.00
CA MET A 1 1.40 -33.68 -3.44
C MET A 1 0.82 -32.67 -2.48
N GLU A 2 1.67 -31.97 -1.73
CA GLU A 2 1.19 -30.95 -0.80
C GLU A 2 0.55 -29.84 -1.61
N LYS A 3 -0.68 -29.45 -1.24
CA LYS A 3 -1.45 -28.46 -2.00
C LYS A 3 -0.85 -27.09 -1.70
N SER A 4 -0.42 -26.33 -2.71
CA SER A 4 0.03 -24.94 -2.53
C SER A 4 -1.16 -24.00 -2.36
N PRO A 5 -1.02 -22.89 -1.60
CA PRO A 5 -2.11 -21.95 -1.40
C PRO A 5 -2.41 -21.20 -2.70
N ALA A 6 -3.67 -20.87 -2.94
CA ALA A 6 -4.04 -19.94 -4.01
C ALA A 6 -3.64 -18.51 -3.60
N GLY A 7 -2.91 -17.81 -4.47
CA GLY A 7 -2.47 -16.44 -4.21
C GLY A 7 -3.56 -15.41 -4.48
N VAL A 8 -3.69 -14.42 -3.58
CA VAL A 8 -4.56 -13.25 -3.73
C VAL A 8 -3.73 -11.99 -3.51
N LEU A 9 -3.66 -11.13 -4.52
CA LEU A 9 -3.01 -9.82 -4.40
C LEU A 9 -4.05 -8.73 -4.12
N LEU A 10 -4.06 -8.22 -2.89
CA LEU A 10 -4.88 -7.07 -2.51
C LEU A 10 -4.16 -5.78 -2.92
N MET A 11 -4.59 -5.20 -4.04
CA MET A 11 -4.00 -3.96 -4.55
C MET A 11 -4.65 -2.73 -3.94
N ALA A 12 -3.83 -1.73 -3.59
CA ALA A 12 -4.30 -0.44 -3.13
C ALA A 12 -3.42 0.71 -3.62
N PHE A 13 -3.86 1.94 -3.35
CA PHE A 13 -3.17 3.14 -3.84
C PHE A 13 -1.79 3.34 -3.19
N GLY A 14 -1.67 3.04 -1.90
CA GLY A 14 -0.53 3.42 -1.08
C GLY A 14 -0.69 4.81 -0.47
N GLY A 15 0.33 5.24 0.27
CA GLY A 15 0.38 6.53 0.92
C GLY A 15 1.64 6.69 1.77
N PRO A 16 2.16 7.91 1.93
CA PRO A 16 3.40 8.15 2.65
C PRO A 16 3.23 7.82 4.13
N GLU A 17 4.13 7.03 4.71
CA GLU A 17 4.10 6.64 6.13
C GLU A 17 4.42 7.79 7.08
N ASN A 18 5.13 8.81 6.60
CA ASN A 18 5.55 9.98 7.35
C ASN A 18 5.79 11.17 6.40
N GLU A 19 6.05 12.35 6.96
CA GLU A 19 6.25 13.58 6.20
C GLU A 19 7.44 13.50 5.23
N ALA A 20 8.52 12.80 5.61
CA ALA A 20 9.69 12.61 4.75
C ALA A 20 9.37 11.78 3.50
N ALA A 21 8.39 10.87 3.59
CA ALA A 21 7.94 10.05 2.47
C ALA A 21 6.97 10.76 1.52
N VAL A 22 6.48 11.97 1.86
CA VAL A 22 5.48 12.70 1.05
C VAL A 22 6.01 13.08 -0.33
N GLU A 23 7.26 13.58 -0.40
CA GLU A 23 7.83 14.02 -1.66
C GLU A 23 8.13 12.86 -2.63
N PRO A 24 8.77 11.74 -2.18
CA PRO A 24 8.88 10.54 -2.99
C PRO A 24 7.51 10.05 -3.49
N PHE A 25 6.50 10.01 -2.62
CA PHE A 25 5.15 9.59 -2.99
C PHE A 25 4.52 10.50 -4.06
N LEU A 26 4.61 11.83 -3.89
CA LEU A 26 4.07 12.79 -4.85
C LEU A 26 4.76 12.65 -6.22
N SER A 27 6.08 12.47 -6.23
CA SER A 27 6.87 12.26 -7.45
C SER A 27 6.42 11.03 -8.23
N GLN A 28 6.17 9.92 -7.53
CA GLN A 28 5.64 8.70 -8.13
C GLN A 28 4.21 8.89 -8.64
N LEU A 29 3.36 9.56 -7.85
CA LEU A 29 1.96 9.82 -8.17
C LEU A 29 1.77 10.59 -9.47
N ILE A 30 2.58 11.65 -9.69
CA ILE A 30 2.46 12.48 -10.89
C ILE A 30 3.28 11.96 -12.08
N GLY A 31 3.93 10.80 -11.93
CA GLY A 31 4.69 10.14 -12.99
C GLY A 31 5.90 10.95 -13.47
N GLY A 32 6.63 11.57 -12.53
CA GLY A 32 7.85 12.32 -12.85
C GLY A 32 7.62 13.65 -13.58
N ARG A 33 6.37 14.12 -13.69
CA ARG A 33 6.08 15.50 -14.06
C ARG A 33 6.65 16.44 -12.98
N GLY A 34 6.95 17.68 -13.32
CA GLY A 34 7.34 18.67 -12.29
C GLY A 34 6.16 19.06 -11.40
N TYR A 35 6.43 19.41 -10.15
CA TYR A 35 5.51 20.10 -9.24
C TYR A 35 6.15 21.39 -8.73
N SER A 36 5.34 22.37 -8.34
CA SER A 36 5.87 23.57 -7.70
C SER A 36 6.19 23.30 -6.22
N PRO A 37 7.13 24.05 -5.61
CA PRO A 37 7.40 23.98 -4.18
C PRO A 37 6.15 24.23 -3.32
N GLU A 38 5.23 25.09 -3.78
CA GLU A 38 3.99 25.43 -3.08
C GLU A 38 3.03 24.23 -3.05
N LEU A 39 2.95 23.46 -4.14
CA LEU A 39 2.16 22.22 -4.16
C LEU A 39 2.72 21.21 -3.16
N LEU A 40 4.04 21.01 -3.13
CA LEU A 40 4.66 20.09 -2.18
C LEU A 40 4.38 20.50 -0.73
N ALA A 41 4.51 21.79 -0.42
CA ALA A 41 4.20 22.33 0.91
C ALA A 41 2.73 22.09 1.31
N GLN A 42 1.79 22.32 0.38
CA GLN A 42 0.37 22.05 0.61
C GLN A 42 0.08 20.56 0.88
N VAL A 43 0.73 19.66 0.14
CA VAL A 43 0.55 18.21 0.35
C VAL A 43 1.15 17.77 1.69
N LYS A 44 2.33 18.28 2.07
CA LYS A 44 2.93 18.02 3.39
C LYS A 44 2.03 18.48 4.52
N GLU A 45 1.47 19.69 4.42
CA GLU A 45 0.56 20.22 5.45
C GLU A 45 -0.70 19.35 5.61
N ARG A 46 -1.27 18.85 4.51
CA ARG A 46 -2.42 17.93 4.57
C ARG A 46 -2.10 16.66 5.34
N TYR A 47 -0.92 16.09 5.15
CA TYR A 47 -0.49 14.92 5.93
C TYR A 47 -0.20 15.28 7.39
N ARG A 48 0.40 16.44 7.66
CA ARG A 48 0.63 16.93 9.03
C ARG A 48 -0.67 17.06 9.82
N LEU A 49 -1.73 17.58 9.19
CA LEU A 49 -3.06 17.74 9.80
C LEU A 49 -3.73 16.42 10.22
N ILE A 50 -3.34 15.29 9.62
CA ILE A 50 -3.89 13.96 9.93
C ILE A 50 -2.94 13.09 10.78
N GLY A 51 -1.87 13.67 11.33
CA GLY A 51 -0.92 12.95 12.19
C GLY A 51 0.43 12.63 11.53
N GLY A 52 0.72 13.22 10.37
CA GLY A 52 2.04 13.19 9.73
C GLY A 52 2.23 12.10 8.67
N GLY A 53 1.26 11.21 8.47
CA GLY A 53 1.34 10.12 7.50
C GLY A 53 -0.03 9.56 7.12
N SER A 54 -0.07 8.75 6.07
CA SER A 54 -1.26 8.04 5.64
C SER A 54 -1.44 6.76 6.46
N PRO A 55 -2.59 6.54 7.11
CA PRO A 55 -2.89 5.27 7.75
C PRO A 55 -3.24 4.16 6.74
N LEU A 56 -3.42 4.50 5.45
CA LEU A 56 -3.94 3.61 4.42
C LEU A 56 -3.11 2.32 4.26
N PRO A 57 -1.76 2.35 4.15
CA PRO A 57 -0.99 1.11 4.00
C PRO A 57 -1.18 0.14 5.17
N GLY A 58 -1.27 0.66 6.40
CA GLY A 58 -1.53 -0.14 7.60
C GLY A 58 -2.90 -0.80 7.57
N ILE A 59 -3.94 -0.01 7.25
CA ILE A 59 -5.32 -0.50 7.13
C ILE A 59 -5.44 -1.58 6.04
N VAL A 60 -4.80 -1.39 4.89
CA VAL A 60 -4.82 -2.40 3.81
C VAL A 60 -4.07 -3.67 4.23
N GLY A 61 -2.98 -3.55 4.99
CA GLY A 61 -2.30 -4.70 5.59
C GLY A 61 -3.19 -5.48 6.56
N GLU A 62 -3.99 -4.78 7.37
CA GLU A 62 -5.01 -5.41 8.23
C GLU A 62 -6.12 -6.09 7.42
N GLN A 63 -6.58 -5.42 6.35
CA GLN A 63 -7.58 -5.98 5.43
C GLN A 63 -7.07 -7.26 4.74
N ALA A 64 -5.79 -7.30 4.31
CA ALA A 64 -5.19 -8.49 3.71
C ALA A 64 -5.21 -9.68 4.69
N ARG A 65 -4.79 -9.46 5.95
CA ARG A 65 -4.83 -10.50 6.99
C ARG A 65 -6.26 -10.95 7.32
N ALA A 66 -7.19 -10.02 7.41
CA ALA A 66 -8.59 -10.33 7.66
C ALA A 66 -9.22 -11.14 6.51
N LEU A 67 -8.89 -10.79 5.26
CA LEU A 67 -9.35 -11.49 4.07
C LEU A 67 -8.79 -12.92 4.02
N GLU A 68 -7.51 -13.11 4.31
CA GLU A 68 -6.89 -14.45 4.37
C GLU A 68 -7.63 -15.35 5.35
N LYS A 69 -7.81 -14.88 6.59
CA LYS A 69 -8.53 -15.60 7.63
C LYS A 69 -9.96 -15.94 7.22
N GLU A 70 -10.67 -15.01 6.58
CA GLU A 70 -12.05 -15.25 6.15
C GLU A 70 -12.14 -16.28 5.00
N LEU A 71 -11.17 -16.28 4.09
CA LEU A 71 -11.08 -17.30 3.03
C LEU A 71 -10.75 -18.68 3.61
N GLU A 72 -9.88 -18.76 4.60
CA GLU A 72 -9.57 -20.00 5.33
C GLU A 72 -10.79 -20.53 6.11
N ASN A 73 -11.54 -19.65 6.79
CA ASN A 73 -12.78 -20.01 7.49
C ASN A 73 -13.84 -20.61 6.54
N LYS A 74 -13.80 -20.25 5.26
CA LYS A 74 -14.67 -20.80 4.20
C LYS A 74 -14.16 -22.12 3.61
N GLY A 75 -13.11 -22.72 4.19
CA GLY A 75 -12.50 -23.97 3.74
C GLY A 75 -11.46 -23.80 2.63
N GLY A 76 -11.01 -22.57 2.39
CA GLY A 76 -9.96 -22.23 1.44
C GLY A 76 -8.55 -22.51 1.96
N PHE A 77 -7.59 -22.63 1.05
CA PHE A 77 -6.17 -22.51 1.37
C PHE A 77 -5.57 -21.41 0.51
N PHE A 78 -5.35 -20.24 1.12
CA PHE A 78 -5.03 -19.01 0.42
C PHE A 78 -3.83 -18.31 1.05
N ARG A 79 -3.14 -17.51 0.25
CA ARG A 79 -2.13 -16.56 0.70
C ARG A 79 -2.51 -15.18 0.18
N VAL A 80 -2.75 -14.22 1.08
CA VAL A 80 -3.16 -12.86 0.73
C VAL A 80 -2.04 -11.88 1.01
N LEU A 81 -1.56 -11.19 -0.02
CA LEU A 81 -0.53 -10.17 0.11
C LEU A 81 -1.07 -8.81 -0.33
N ALA A 82 -0.68 -7.75 0.37
CA ALA A 82 -0.98 -6.38 -0.03
C ALA A 82 0.11 -5.84 -0.98
N GLY A 83 -0.30 -5.11 -2.01
CA GLY A 83 0.60 -4.43 -2.94
C GLY A 83 0.09 -3.02 -3.26
N MET A 84 0.96 -2.03 -3.14
CA MET A 84 0.61 -0.62 -3.32
C MET A 84 1.07 -0.12 -4.69
N ARG A 85 0.34 0.85 -5.25
CA ARG A 85 0.70 1.46 -6.53
C ARG A 85 1.89 2.43 -6.41
N TYR A 86 1.93 3.25 -5.37
CA TYR A 86 2.87 4.37 -5.25
C TYR A 86 3.82 4.31 -4.04
N THR A 87 3.64 3.33 -3.16
CA THR A 87 4.49 3.14 -1.96
C THR A 87 4.88 1.67 -1.81
N HIS A 88 5.69 1.36 -0.81
CA HIS A 88 6.06 -0.03 -0.48
C HIS A 88 5.01 -0.69 0.45
N PRO A 89 4.86 -2.02 0.41
CA PRO A 89 5.36 -2.90 -0.64
C PRO A 89 4.65 -2.60 -1.97
N THR A 90 5.39 -2.48 -3.06
CA THR A 90 4.81 -2.24 -4.39
C THR A 90 4.11 -3.49 -4.89
N ILE A 91 3.21 -3.34 -5.86
CA ILE A 91 2.58 -4.46 -6.57
C ILE A 91 3.62 -5.47 -7.09
N GLY A 92 4.73 -4.99 -7.65
CA GLY A 92 5.81 -5.86 -8.16
C GLY A 92 6.55 -6.60 -7.06
N GLU A 93 6.86 -5.92 -5.94
CA GLU A 93 7.49 -6.56 -4.77
C GLU A 93 6.58 -7.64 -4.18
N ALA A 94 5.28 -7.36 -4.06
CA ALA A 94 4.31 -8.33 -3.54
C ALA A 94 4.18 -9.56 -4.45
N LEU A 95 4.27 -9.39 -5.78
CA LEU A 95 4.23 -10.50 -6.74
C LEU A 95 5.43 -11.44 -6.60
N HIS A 96 6.61 -10.94 -6.26
CA HIS A 96 7.81 -11.77 -6.05
C HIS A 96 7.76 -12.62 -4.77
N LEU A 97 6.75 -12.42 -3.92
CA LEU A 97 6.59 -13.15 -2.66
C LEU A 97 5.65 -14.36 -2.75
N PHE A 98 4.92 -14.52 -3.86
CA PHE A 98 4.16 -15.75 -4.15
C PHE A 98 5.08 -16.89 -4.53
#